data_AF-W0EDE8-F1
#
_entry.id   AF-W0EDE8-F1
#
_cell.length_a   1.000
_cell.length_b   1.000
_cell.length_c   1.000
_cell.angle_alpha   90.00
_cell.angle_beta   90.00
_cell.angle_gamma   90.00
#
_symmetry.space_group_name_H-M   'P 1'
#
loop_
_entity.id
_entity.type
_entity.pdbx_description
1 polymer ?
#
loop_
_entity_poly.entity_id
_entity_poly.type
_entity_poly.pdbx_seq_one_letter_code
_entity_poly.pdbx_strand_id
1 'polypeptide(L)'
;MERKKIVRSLITLGLFVALVAVIIISQNRDPSNPHSTISRETWLSGPQGHGYVVNNNQAPAEQCYPCHEKKGLGGQVYCQSCHDQSGVKVSLPQ
;
A
#
# COMPACT_ATOMS: atom_id res chain seq x y z
N MET A 1 -39.62 24.86 10.17
CA MET A 1 -38.19 24.96 9.77
C MET A 1 -37.34 23.81 10.30
N GLU A 2 -37.65 23.23 11.46
CA GLU A 2 -36.88 22.12 12.06
C GLU A 2 -36.87 20.84 11.23
N ARG A 3 -38.02 20.45 10.64
CA ARG A 3 -38.10 19.26 9.76
C ARG A 3 -37.13 19.33 8.56
N LYS A 4 -36.94 20.53 7.99
CA LYS A 4 -35.97 20.76 6.90
C LYS A 4 -34.53 20.66 7.40
N LYS A 5 -34.24 21.08 8.64
CA LYS A 5 -32.91 20.91 9.26
C LYS A 5 -32.60 19.43 9.51
N ILE A 6 -33.56 18.66 10.02
CA ILE A 6 -33.40 17.23 10.29
C ILE A 6 -33.12 16.45 8.99
N VAL A 7 -33.91 16.69 7.94
CA VAL A 7 -33.70 16.07 6.64
C VAL A 7 -32.33 16.41 6.08
N ARG A 8 -31.90 17.68 6.18
CA ARG A 8 -30.58 18.11 5.70
C ARG A 8 -29.45 17.44 6.48
N SER A 9 -29.58 17.29 7.80
CA SER A 9 -28.59 16.56 8.62
C SER A 9 -28.50 15.08 8.26
N LEU A 10 -29.63 14.42 7.99
CA LEU A 10 -29.64 13.02 7.57
C LEU A 10 -28.97 12.83 6.21
N ILE A 11 -29.22 13.73 5.26
CA ILE A 11 -28.56 13.72 3.94
C ILE A 11 -27.05 13.91 4.11
N THR A 12 -26.62 14.90 4.90
CA THR A 12 -25.19 15.14 5.13
C THR A 12 -24.51 13.93 5.78
N LEU A 13 -25.15 13.32 6.78
CA LEU A 13 -24.62 12.13 7.43
C LEU A 13 -24.51 10.95 6.45
N GLY A 14 -25.55 10.73 5.64
CA GLY A 14 -25.55 9.69 4.61
C GLY A 14 -24.44 9.90 3.57
N LEU A 15 -24.26 11.13 3.10
CA LEU A 15 -23.17 11.48 2.17
C LEU A 15 -21.79 11.27 2.81
N PHE A 16 -21.63 11.60 4.09
CA PHE A 16 -20.38 11.40 4.80
C PHE A 16 -20.04 9.90 4.95
N VAL A 17 -21.02 9.08 5.33
CA VAL A 17 -20.85 7.62 5.41
C VAL A 17 -20.51 7.02 4.05
N ALA A 18 -21.19 7.46 2.99
CA ALA A 18 -20.91 7.02 1.62
C ALA A 18 -19.48 7.38 1.19
N LEU A 19 -19.03 8.60 1.51
CA LEU A 19 -17.66 9.04 1.22
C LEU A 19 -16.62 8.17 1.94
N VAL A 20 -16.82 7.90 3.23
CA VAL A 20 -15.93 7.02 4.02
C VAL A 20 -15.88 5.62 3.41
N ALA A 21 -17.04 5.06 3.03
CA ALA A 21 -17.09 3.75 2.38
C ALA A 21 -16.33 3.72 1.04
N VAL A 22 -16.48 4.76 0.21
CA VAL A 22 -15.75 4.88 -1.06
C VAL A 22 -14.24 4.94 -0.82
N ILE A 23 -13.78 5.70 0.18
CA ILE A 23 -12.35 5.78 0.51
C ILE A 23 -11.81 4.41 0.94
N ILE A 24 -12.51 3.72 1.84
CA ILE A 24 -12.11 2.38 2.31
C ILE A 24 -12.06 1.38 1.15
N ILE A 25 -13.10 1.36 0.32
CA ILE A 25 -13.16 0.46 -0.84
C ILE A 25 -12.06 0.81 -1.85
N SER A 26 -11.81 2.09 -2.12
CA SER A 26 -10.78 2.54 -3.06
C SER A 26 -9.37 2.21 -2.57
N GLN A 27 -9.10 2.32 -1.26
CA GLN A 27 -7.81 1.96 -0.69
C GLN A 27 -7.59 0.44 -0.69
N ASN A 28 -8.66 -0.35 -0.58
CA ASN A 28 -8.59 -1.81 -0.58
C ASN A 28 -8.72 -2.43 -1.97
N ARG A 29 -9.26 -1.71 -2.95
CA ARG A 29 -9.34 -2.11 -4.36
C ARG A 29 -8.41 -1.25 -5.19
N ASP A 30 -7.12 -1.40 -4.96
CA ASP A 30 -6.14 -1.04 -5.97
C ASP A 30 -6.06 -2.21 -6.98
N PRO A 31 -6.64 -2.09 -8.19
CA PRO A 31 -6.58 -3.16 -9.18
C PRO A 31 -5.15 -3.39 -9.72
N SER A 32 -4.22 -2.46 -9.46
CA SER A 32 -2.80 -2.64 -9.75
C SER A 32 -2.06 -3.36 -8.62
N ASN A 33 -2.71 -3.59 -7.48
CA ASN A 33 -2.20 -4.42 -6.41
C ASN A 33 -2.74 -5.86 -6.55
N PRO A 34 -1.97 -6.78 -7.17
CA PRO A 34 -2.40 -8.18 -7.33
C PRO A 34 -2.61 -8.91 -6.00
N HIS A 35 -2.27 -8.27 -4.88
CA HIS A 35 -2.34 -8.82 -3.54
C HIS A 35 -3.45 -8.19 -2.69
N SER A 36 -4.35 -7.39 -3.29
CA SER A 36 -5.48 -6.77 -2.60
C SER A 36 -6.47 -7.77 -1.99
N THR A 37 -6.42 -9.03 -2.44
CA THR A 37 -7.24 -10.15 -1.95
C THR A 37 -6.56 -10.95 -0.84
N ILE A 38 -5.28 -10.69 -0.56
CA ILE A 38 -4.51 -11.37 0.48
C ILE A 38 -4.62 -10.55 1.77
N SER A 39 -4.92 -11.21 2.90
CA SER A 39 -4.96 -10.52 4.20
C SER A 39 -3.60 -9.95 4.56
N ARG A 40 -3.59 -8.86 5.34
CA ARG A 40 -2.35 -8.21 5.77
C ARG A 40 -1.44 -9.17 6.54
N GLU A 41 -1.97 -10.02 7.42
CA GLU A 41 -1.13 -11.01 8.13
C GLU A 41 -0.51 -12.02 7.16
N THR A 42 -1.27 -12.52 6.19
CA THR A 42 -0.74 -13.46 5.18
C THR A 42 0.29 -12.78 4.29
N TRP A 43 0.11 -11.50 3.98
CA TRP A 43 1.07 -10.71 3.21
C TRP A 43 2.39 -10.49 3.97
N LEU A 44 2.33 -10.26 5.28
CA LEU A 44 3.54 -10.00 6.09
C LEU A 44 4.25 -11.28 6.53
N SER A 45 3.50 -12.31 6.91
CA SER A 45 4.04 -13.46 7.64
C SER A 45 3.72 -14.81 6.98
N GLY A 46 2.93 -14.81 5.90
CA GLY A 46 2.59 -16.04 5.19
C GLY A 46 3.77 -16.61 4.40
N PRO A 47 3.78 -17.92 4.12
CA PRO A 47 4.88 -18.64 3.46
C PRO A 47 5.15 -18.19 2.00
N GLN A 48 4.27 -17.36 1.44
CA GLN A 48 4.42 -16.74 0.11
C GLN A 48 4.11 -15.24 0.16
N GLY A 49 4.07 -14.66 1.36
CA GLY A 49 3.84 -13.24 1.56
C GLY A 49 5.07 -12.41 1.20
N HIS A 50 4.89 -11.11 1.04
CA HIS A 50 5.97 -10.18 0.82
C HIS A 50 7.02 -10.21 1.92
N GLY A 51 6.64 -10.32 3.19
CA GLY A 51 7.63 -10.41 4.27
C GLY A 51 8.48 -11.68 4.19
N TYR A 52 7.91 -12.80 3.73
CA TYR A 52 8.69 -14.00 3.45
C TYR A 52 9.69 -13.76 2.31
N VAL A 53 9.26 -13.15 1.20
CA VAL A 53 10.17 -12.82 0.08
C VAL A 53 11.26 -11.86 0.55
N VAL A 54 10.93 -10.78 1.27
CA VAL A 54 11.89 -9.82 1.81
C VAL A 54 12.96 -10.50 2.67
N ASN A 55 12.56 -11.43 3.54
CA ASN A 55 13.50 -12.10 4.45
C ASN A 55 14.38 -13.17 3.77
N ASN A 56 13.97 -13.67 2.60
CA ASN A 56 14.66 -14.76 1.90
C ASN A 56 15.27 -14.33 0.56
N ASN A 57 15.06 -13.09 0.14
CA ASN A 57 15.53 -12.59 -1.15
C ASN A 57 17.03 -12.27 -1.09
N GLN A 58 17.80 -12.92 -1.96
CA GLN A 58 19.24 -12.70 -2.13
C GLN A 58 19.58 -11.71 -3.25
N ALA A 59 18.57 -11.29 -4.02
CA ALA A 59 18.67 -10.46 -5.22
C ALA A 59 17.62 -9.31 -5.21
N PRO A 60 17.70 -8.36 -4.25
CA PRO A 60 16.72 -7.28 -4.10
C PRO A 60 16.70 -6.30 -5.28
N ALA A 61 17.81 -6.10 -5.97
CA ALA A 61 17.85 -5.21 -7.14
C ALA A 61 17.02 -5.77 -8.31
N GLU A 62 17.04 -7.08 -8.53
CA GLU A 62 16.34 -7.73 -9.64
C GLU A 62 14.87 -8.01 -9.31
N GLN A 63 14.59 -8.32 -8.04
CA GLN A 63 13.26 -8.80 -7.63
C GLN A 63 12.39 -7.73 -6.94
N CYS A 64 12.99 -6.77 -6.24
CA CYS A 64 12.23 -5.74 -5.50
C CYS A 64 12.16 -4.41 -6.25
N TYR A 65 13.26 -3.95 -6.86
CA TYR A 65 13.34 -2.65 -7.52
C TYR A 65 12.25 -2.42 -8.59
N PRO A 66 12.01 -3.33 -9.56
CA PRO A 66 11.05 -3.07 -10.64
C PRO A 66 9.62 -2.91 -10.10
N CYS A 67 9.28 -3.65 -9.06
CA CYS A 67 7.96 -3.57 -8.43
C CYS A 67 7.79 -2.27 -7.65
N HIS A 68 8.80 -1.86 -6.88
CA HIS A 68 8.75 -0.65 -6.05
C HIS A 68 8.81 0.63 -6.91
N GLU A 69 9.53 0.61 -8.02
CA GLU A 69 9.52 1.68 -9.02
C GLU A 69 8.16 1.80 -9.71
N LYS A 70 7.61 0.69 -10.23
CA LYS A 70 6.29 0.69 -10.89
C LYS A 70 5.16 1.20 -10.00
N LYS A 71 5.24 0.93 -8.70
CA LYS A 71 4.25 1.40 -7.71
C LYS A 71 4.51 2.82 -7.20
N GLY A 72 5.55 3.50 -7.67
CA GLY A 72 5.92 4.83 -7.18
C GLY A 72 6.32 4.85 -5.69
N LEU A 73 6.70 3.70 -5.13
CA LEU A 73 7.09 3.55 -3.72
C LEU A 73 8.55 3.97 -3.48
N GLY A 74 9.06 4.84 -4.34
CA GLY A 74 10.39 5.40 -4.21
C GLY A 74 11.53 4.54 -4.73
N GLY A 75 11.28 3.42 -5.44
CA GLY A 75 12.28 2.65 -6.20
C GLY A 75 13.73 2.76 -5.67
N GLN A 76 14.54 3.59 -6.33
CA GLN A 76 15.93 3.87 -5.98
C GLN A 76 16.10 4.52 -4.58
N VAL A 77 15.28 5.51 -4.23
CA VAL A 77 15.28 6.19 -2.91
C VAL A 77 14.93 5.20 -1.79
N TYR A 78 13.95 4.32 -2.01
CA TYR A 78 13.55 3.31 -1.02
C TYR A 78 14.63 2.25 -0.85
N CYS A 79 15.17 1.72 -1.95
CA CYS A 79 16.32 0.81 -1.92
C CYS A 79 17.52 1.45 -1.19
N GLN A 80 17.86 2.70 -1.51
CA GLN A 80 18.95 3.42 -0.87
C GLN A 80 18.70 3.60 0.64
N SER A 81 17.48 3.93 1.05
CA SER A 81 17.14 4.11 2.47
C SER A 81 17.40 2.85 3.31
N CYS A 82 17.11 1.67 2.77
CA CYS A 82 17.41 0.40 3.44
C CYS A 82 18.91 0.09 3.47
N HIS A 83 19.63 0.39 2.38
CA HIS A 83 21.08 0.21 2.30
C HIS A 83 21.84 1.13 3.26
N ASP A 84 21.42 2.40 3.36
CA ASP A 84 21.98 3.38 4.30
C ASP A 84 21.81 2.93 5.75
N GLN A 85 20.61 2.46 6.12
CA GLN A 85 20.33 1.91 7.46
C GLN A 85 21.15 0.68 7.78
N SER A 86 21.44 -0.15 6.77
CA SER A 86 22.21 -1.38 6.93
C SER A 86 23.73 -1.15 6.85
N GLY A 87 24.17 0.08 6.53
CA GLY A 87 25.58 0.41 6.30
C GLY A 87 26.19 -0.25 5.06
N VAL A 88 25.37 -0.78 4.15
CA VAL A 88 25.82 -1.48 2.94
C VAL A 88 25.85 -0.51 1.78
N LYS A 89 27.03 -0.23 1.22
CA LYS A 89 27.15 0.59 0.01
C LYS A 89 26.86 -0.25 -1.23
N VAL A 90 25.80 0.08 -1.95
CA VAL A 90 25.42 -0.62 -3.19
C VAL A 90 25.28 0.39 -4.31
N SER A 91 25.80 0.05 -5.49
CA SER A 91 25.60 0.85 -6.70
C SER A 91 24.29 0.39 -7.33
N LEU A 92 23.21 1.14 -7.09
CA LEU A 92 21.91 0.85 -7.70
C LEU A 92 21.95 1.17 -9.21
N PRO A 93 21.24 0.41 -10.06
CA PRO A 93 21.06 0.75 -11.47
C PRO A 93 20.46 2.17 -11.59
N GLN A 94 20.93 2.94 -12.57
CA GLN A 94 20.34 4.24 -12.93
C GLN A 94 19.24 4.06 -13.97
#